data_AF-A0A0K8JIS8-F1
#
_entry.id   AF-A0A0K8JIS8-F1
#
_cell.length_a   1.000
_cell.length_b   1.000
_cell.length_c   1.000
_cell.angle_alpha   90.00
_cell.angle_beta   90.00
_cell.angle_gamma   90.00
#
_symmetry.space_group_name_H-M   'P 1'
#
loop_
_entity.id
_entity.type
_entity.pdbx_description
1 polymer ?
#
loop_
_entity_poly.entity_id
_entity_poly.type
_entity_poly.pdbx_seq_one_letter_code
_entity_poly.pdbx_strand_id
1 'polypeptide(L)'
;MKYRFRWQWLAAAMLMVLLNTAVPVGGHASASVTPPKIDSLAPVALTPQLQEKYSEQTVTVKLKATITESGTVDSNIQVITSSGDAVFDQAVIDSIRNSVFTPAHAGDGQAVASSVVLPLSVKVEKYVPEEPAATEAGQEPAR
;
A
#
# COMPACT_ATOMS: atom_id res chain seq x y z
N MET A 1 16.33 -9.68 71.72
CA MET A 1 17.58 -8.92 71.94
C MET A 1 17.82 -8.01 70.75
N LYS A 2 17.91 -6.70 71.02
CA LYS A 2 18.24 -5.64 70.05
C LYS A 2 19.75 -5.65 69.83
N TYR A 3 20.21 -5.62 68.59
CA TYR A 3 21.56 -5.10 68.30
C TYR A 3 21.53 -4.28 67.02
N ARG A 4 21.56 -2.96 67.20
CA ARG A 4 21.93 -1.98 66.17
C ARG A 4 23.44 -1.82 66.27
N PHE A 5 24.17 -2.04 65.19
CA PHE A 5 25.58 -1.65 65.13
C PHE A 5 25.84 -0.88 63.84
N ARG A 6 25.84 0.44 63.96
CA ARG A 6 26.35 1.37 62.95
C ARG A 6 27.86 1.31 63.07
N TRP A 7 28.57 0.85 62.05
CA TRP A 7 29.99 1.17 61.91
C TRP A 7 30.23 1.85 60.57
N GLN A 8 30.19 3.16 60.67
CA GLN A 8 30.64 4.10 59.69
C GLN A 8 32.17 3.92 59.58
N TRP A 9 32.63 3.55 58.36
CA TRP A 9 33.93 3.87 57.78
C TRP A 9 35.16 3.17 58.37
N LEU A 10 35.64 2.15 57.65
CA LEU A 10 37.06 1.79 57.62
C LEU A 10 37.39 1.18 56.25
N ALA A 11 38.44 1.72 55.62
CA ALA A 11 39.28 1.13 54.57
C ALA A 11 38.57 0.83 53.22
N ALA A 12 38.67 1.67 52.19
CA ALA A 12 39.89 1.96 51.44
C ALA A 12 40.76 0.71 51.20
N ALA A 13 40.37 -0.15 50.24
CA ALA A 13 41.26 -0.92 49.37
C ALA A 13 40.46 -2.01 48.62
N MET A 14 40.07 -1.74 47.38
CA MET A 14 40.06 -2.74 46.30
C MET A 14 39.66 -2.02 45.02
N LEU A 15 40.66 -1.56 44.28
CA LEU A 15 41.08 -2.23 43.05
C LEU A 15 40.04 -2.03 41.95
N MET A 16 40.30 -0.96 41.19
CA MET A 16 39.88 -0.78 39.80
C MET A 16 39.84 -2.13 39.06
N VAL A 17 38.65 -2.65 38.83
CA VAL A 17 38.38 -3.55 37.71
C VAL A 17 37.37 -2.83 36.84
N LEU A 18 37.88 -1.92 36.01
CA LEU A 18 37.18 -1.46 34.81
C LEU A 18 37.10 -2.68 33.88
N LEU A 19 36.06 -3.48 34.05
CA LEU A 19 35.63 -4.40 33.00
C LEU A 19 35.17 -3.54 31.83
N ASN A 20 36.09 -3.27 30.90
CA ASN A 20 35.79 -2.93 29.52
C ASN A 20 35.12 -4.16 28.88
N THR A 21 33.85 -4.41 29.20
CA THR A 21 33.00 -5.18 28.30
C THR A 21 32.70 -4.25 27.13
N ALA A 22 33.54 -4.34 26.10
CA ALA A 22 33.15 -3.93 24.76
C ALA A 22 31.88 -4.73 24.44
N VAL A 23 30.72 -4.14 24.68
CA VAL A 23 29.46 -4.65 24.18
C VAL A 23 29.63 -4.58 22.67
N PRO A 24 29.64 -5.69 21.92
CA PRO A 24 29.49 -5.58 20.49
C PRO A 24 28.10 -4.96 20.31
N VAL A 25 28.06 -3.66 20.00
CA VAL A 25 26.93 -3.07 19.31
C VAL A 25 26.93 -3.82 17.99
N GLY A 26 26.20 -4.94 17.97
CA GLY A 26 25.83 -5.60 16.74
C GLY A 26 25.11 -4.54 15.94
N GLY A 27 25.83 -3.94 14.98
CA GLY A 27 25.20 -3.16 13.95
C GLY A 27 24.18 -4.11 13.34
N HIS A 28 22.90 -3.85 13.58
CA HIS A 28 21.85 -4.47 12.80
C HIS A 28 22.22 -4.17 11.36
N ALA A 29 22.70 -5.16 10.63
CA ALA A 29 22.86 -5.05 9.20
C ALA A 29 21.46 -4.67 8.71
N SER A 30 21.30 -3.43 8.24
CA SER A 30 20.04 -2.98 7.67
C SER A 30 19.73 -3.94 6.55
N ALA A 31 18.78 -4.86 6.78
CA ALA A 31 18.36 -5.81 5.77
C ALA A 31 17.96 -4.99 4.53
N SER A 32 18.70 -5.14 3.44
CA SER A 32 18.45 -4.40 2.21
C SER A 32 17.15 -4.91 1.61
N VAL A 33 16.09 -4.12 1.66
CA VAL A 33 14.79 -4.49 1.08
C VAL A 33 14.66 -3.87 -0.31
N THR A 34 14.41 -4.70 -1.32
CA THR A 34 13.96 -4.26 -2.64
C THR A 34 12.47 -3.95 -2.57
N PRO A 35 12.02 -2.74 -2.95
CA PRO A 35 10.61 -2.37 -2.90
C PRO A 35 9.78 -3.17 -3.91
N PRO A 36 8.44 -3.28 -3.71
CA PRO A 36 7.58 -3.91 -4.67
C PRO A 36 7.50 -3.06 -5.94
N LYS A 37 7.14 -3.69 -7.07
CA LYS A 37 7.02 -3.04 -8.37
C LYS A 37 5.67 -3.37 -8.99
N ILE A 38 5.13 -2.42 -9.76
CA ILE A 38 3.92 -2.64 -10.54
C ILE A 38 4.30 -3.33 -11.85
N ASP A 39 3.70 -4.48 -12.13
CA ASP A 39 3.89 -5.19 -13.39
C ASP A 39 2.77 -4.88 -14.39
N SER A 40 1.53 -4.87 -13.91
CA SER A 40 0.37 -4.52 -14.73
C SER A 40 -0.70 -3.82 -13.91
N LEU A 41 -1.22 -2.71 -14.43
CA LEU A 41 -2.35 -1.98 -13.86
C LEU A 41 -3.63 -2.35 -14.59
N ALA A 42 -4.64 -2.79 -13.84
CA ALA A 42 -5.95 -3.01 -14.41
C ALA A 42 -6.62 -1.66 -14.73
N PRO A 43 -7.44 -1.58 -15.80
CA PRO A 43 -8.16 -0.36 -16.12
C PRO A 43 -9.17 0.01 -15.02
N VAL A 44 -9.42 1.32 -14.86
CA VAL A 44 -10.47 1.82 -13.97
C VAL A 44 -11.79 1.78 -14.73
N ALA A 45 -12.69 0.89 -14.32
CA ALA A 45 -14.00 0.77 -14.92
C ALA A 45 -14.95 1.84 -14.38
N LEU A 46 -15.21 2.88 -15.18
CA LEU A 46 -16.12 3.98 -14.82
C LEU A 46 -17.50 3.75 -15.44
N THR A 47 -18.56 3.94 -14.66
CA THR A 47 -19.93 3.95 -15.17
C THR A 47 -20.17 5.18 -16.06
N PRO A 48 -21.15 5.16 -16.98
CA PRO A 48 -21.48 6.33 -17.80
C PRO A 48 -21.76 7.60 -16.98
N GLN A 49 -22.40 7.44 -15.81
CA GLN A 49 -22.69 8.53 -14.88
C GLN A 49 -21.41 9.19 -14.35
N LEU A 50 -20.39 8.39 -14.01
CA LEU A 50 -19.09 8.91 -13.58
C LEU A 50 -18.32 9.50 -14.75
N GLN A 51 -18.36 8.89 -15.93
CA GLN A 51 -17.69 9.41 -17.13
C GLN A 51 -18.26 10.77 -17.54
N GLU A 52 -19.58 10.95 -17.50
CA GLU A 52 -20.23 12.23 -17.77
C GLU A 52 -19.87 13.28 -16.69
N LYS A 53 -20.01 12.93 -15.40
CA LYS A 53 -19.72 13.83 -14.28
C LYS A 53 -18.28 14.33 -14.27
N TYR A 54 -17.32 13.46 -14.58
CA TYR A 54 -15.89 13.75 -14.55
C TYR A 54 -15.31 13.98 -15.95
N SER A 55 -16.14 14.19 -16.96
CA SER A 55 -15.69 14.26 -18.34
C SER A 55 -14.59 15.30 -18.55
N GLU A 56 -13.52 14.91 -19.26
CA GLU A 56 -12.34 15.73 -19.54
C GLU A 56 -11.56 16.19 -18.30
N GLN A 57 -11.84 15.61 -17.12
CA GLN A 57 -11.13 15.90 -15.88
C GLN A 57 -10.09 14.84 -15.56
N THR A 58 -9.10 15.21 -14.75
CA THR A 58 -8.15 14.27 -14.13
C THR A 58 -8.39 14.25 -12.64
N VAL A 59 -8.80 13.09 -12.13
CA VAL A 59 -9.15 12.89 -10.72
C VAL A 59 -8.02 12.13 -10.03
N THR A 60 -7.56 12.62 -8.87
CA THR A 60 -6.50 11.96 -8.09
C THR A 60 -7.09 11.23 -6.90
N VAL A 61 -6.72 9.97 -6.72
CA VAL A 61 -7.04 9.16 -5.55
C VAL A 61 -5.74 8.59 -4.98
N LYS A 62 -5.51 8.73 -3.67
CA LYS A 62 -4.36 8.10 -3.01
C LYS A 62 -4.83 6.93 -2.17
N LEU A 63 -4.28 5.75 -2.46
CA LEU A 63 -4.59 4.51 -1.76
C LEU A 63 -3.37 4.03 -0.98
N LYS A 64 -3.60 3.46 0.20
CA LYS A 64 -2.61 2.62 0.89
C LYS A 64 -3.05 1.18 0.76
N ALA A 65 -2.17 0.33 0.24
CA ALA A 65 -2.44 -1.07 -0.02
C ALA A 65 -1.30 -1.93 0.51
N THR A 66 -1.60 -3.18 0.84
CA THR A 66 -0.58 -4.17 1.17
C THR A 66 -0.40 -5.10 -0.02
N ILE A 67 0.81 -5.15 -0.56
CA ILE A 67 1.21 -6.13 -1.57
C ILE A 67 1.71 -7.36 -0.81
N THR A 68 1.09 -8.50 -1.07
CA THR A 68 1.43 -9.79 -0.46
C THR A 68 2.71 -10.37 -1.07
N GLU A 69 3.24 -11.43 -0.46
CA GLU A 69 4.41 -12.17 -0.95
C GLU A 69 4.18 -12.82 -2.33
N SER A 70 2.93 -12.99 -2.76
CA SER A 70 2.57 -13.49 -4.09
C SER A 70 2.43 -12.40 -5.14
N GLY A 71 2.63 -11.12 -4.78
CA GLY A 71 2.47 -10.01 -5.71
C GLY A 71 1.03 -9.56 -5.95
N THR A 72 0.09 -10.04 -5.12
CA THR A 72 -1.32 -9.64 -5.16
C THR A 72 -1.62 -8.63 -4.05
N VAL A 73 -2.69 -7.84 -4.23
CA VAL A 73 -3.11 -6.85 -3.22
C VAL A 73 -4.01 -7.51 -2.17
N ASP A 74 -3.74 -7.25 -0.90
CA ASP A 74 -4.61 -7.66 0.20
C ASP A 74 -6.00 -6.99 0.11
N SER A 75 -7.00 -7.59 0.76
CA SER A 75 -8.37 -7.08 0.75
C SER A 75 -8.52 -5.71 1.43
N ASN A 76 -7.64 -5.38 2.39
CA ASN A 76 -7.68 -4.13 3.14
C ASN A 76 -6.92 -3.01 2.40
N ILE A 77 -7.65 -2.26 1.57
CA ILE A 77 -7.15 -1.05 0.93
C ILE A 77 -7.74 0.16 1.64
N GLN A 78 -6.90 1.13 1.99
CA GLN A 78 -7.29 2.34 2.69
C GLN A 78 -7.22 3.54 1.75
N VAL A 79 -8.29 4.33 1.71
CA VAL A 79 -8.30 5.61 0.98
C VAL A 79 -7.63 6.67 1.86
N ILE A 80 -6.47 7.16 1.40
CA ILE A 80 -5.73 8.24 2.06
C ILE A 80 -6.18 9.61 1.55
N THR A 81 -6.51 9.69 0.25
CA THR A 81 -7.09 10.90 -0.35
C THR A 81 -8.20 10.46 -1.30
N SER A 82 -9.41 10.87 -0.98
CA SER A 82 -10.62 10.59 -1.75
C SER A 82 -10.78 11.58 -2.90
N SER A 83 -11.42 11.13 -3.98
CA SER A 83 -11.92 12.00 -5.06
C SER A 83 -13.10 12.89 -4.63
N GLY A 84 -13.71 12.62 -3.47
CA GLY A 84 -14.98 13.20 -3.04
C GLY A 84 -16.21 12.42 -3.53
N ASP A 85 -16.02 11.32 -4.27
CA ASP A 85 -17.09 10.43 -4.72
C ASP A 85 -16.73 8.97 -4.40
N ALA A 86 -17.52 8.36 -3.52
CA ALA A 86 -17.27 7.00 -3.04
C ALA A 86 -17.34 5.94 -4.16
N VAL A 87 -18.16 6.16 -5.19
CA VAL A 87 -18.28 5.21 -6.31
C VAL A 87 -17.05 5.31 -7.20
N PHE A 88 -16.54 6.52 -7.40
CA PHE A 88 -15.28 6.73 -8.12
C PHE A 88 -14.09 6.11 -7.36
N ASP A 89 -14.00 6.36 -6.05
CA ASP A 89 -12.95 5.77 -5.21
C ASP A 89 -13.01 4.24 -5.25
N GLN A 90 -14.21 3.65 -5.22
CA GLN A 90 -14.39 2.20 -5.32
C GLN A 90 -13.93 1.65 -6.66
N ALA A 91 -14.22 2.33 -7.77
CA ALA A 91 -13.72 1.93 -9.09
C ALA A 91 -12.18 1.90 -9.16
N VAL A 92 -11.52 2.86 -8.49
CA VAL A 92 -10.05 2.88 -8.38
C VAL A 92 -9.54 1.75 -7.48
N ILE A 93 -10.21 1.48 -6.36
CA ILE A 93 -9.89 0.34 -5.47
C ILE A 93 -9.98 -0.98 -6.24
N ASP A 94 -11.03 -1.18 -7.03
CA ASP A 94 -11.22 -2.42 -7.79
C ASP A 94 -10.19 -2.59 -8.91
N SER A 95 -9.77 -1.50 -9.56
CA SER A 95 -8.62 -1.51 -10.46
C SER A 95 -7.34 -1.98 -9.75
N ILE A 96 -7.03 -1.45 -8.56
CA ILE A 96 -5.84 -1.87 -7.80
C ILE A 96 -5.93 -3.32 -7.33
N ARG A 97 -7.11 -3.80 -6.90
CA ARG A 97 -7.30 -5.21 -6.52
C ARG A 97 -7.02 -6.18 -7.68
N ASN A 98 -7.37 -5.78 -8.90
CA ASN A 98 -7.17 -6.59 -10.11
C ASN A 98 -5.80 -6.37 -10.77
N SER A 99 -4.95 -5.52 -10.18
CA SER A 99 -3.59 -5.25 -10.69
C SER A 99 -2.60 -6.30 -10.18
N VAL A 100 -1.48 -6.44 -10.88
CA VAL A 100 -0.42 -7.42 -10.58
C VAL A 100 0.88 -6.69 -10.26
N PHE A 101 1.55 -7.15 -9.20
CA PHE A 101 2.76 -6.57 -8.68
C PHE A 101 3.85 -7.63 -8.52
N THR A 102 5.10 -7.22 -8.63
CA THR A 102 6.22 -7.96 -8.08
C THR A 102 6.31 -7.60 -6.60
N PRO A 103 6.36 -8.58 -5.68
CA PRO A 103 6.43 -8.33 -4.24
C PRO A 103 7.75 -7.64 -3.86
N ALA A 104 7.78 -7.08 -2.64
CA ALA A 104 9.05 -6.66 -2.06
C ALA A 104 9.91 -7.89 -1.77
N HIS A 105 11.23 -7.73 -1.79
CA HIS A 105 12.17 -8.82 -1.47
C HIS A 105 13.15 -8.36 -0.39
N ALA A 106 13.35 -9.19 0.63
CA ALA A 106 14.39 -9.00 1.63
C ALA A 106 15.79 -9.19 1.02
N GLY A 107 16.84 -8.88 1.79
CA GLY A 107 18.23 -8.88 1.30
C GLY A 107 18.76 -10.25 0.89
N ASP A 108 18.11 -11.32 1.35
CA ASP A 108 18.35 -12.71 0.98
C ASP A 108 17.54 -13.17 -0.24
N GLY A 109 16.72 -12.28 -0.82
CA GLY A 109 15.85 -12.58 -1.95
C GLY A 109 14.51 -13.22 -1.56
N GLN A 110 14.18 -13.33 -0.27
CA GLN A 110 12.86 -13.81 0.15
C GLN A 110 11.79 -12.75 -0.16
N ALA A 111 10.70 -13.15 -0.83
CA ALA A 111 9.54 -12.28 -1.02
C ALA A 111 8.90 -11.96 0.34
N VAL A 112 8.55 -10.69 0.57
CA VAL A 112 7.94 -10.20 1.81
C VAL A 112 6.73 -9.32 1.50
N ALA A 113 5.70 -9.43 2.33
CA ALA A 113 4.57 -8.52 2.25
C ALA A 113 5.01 -7.09 2.59
N SER A 114 4.46 -6.09 1.89
CA SER A 114 4.84 -4.69 2.06
C SER A 114 3.65 -3.77 1.90
N SER A 115 3.66 -2.66 2.65
CA SER A 115 2.61 -1.63 2.54
C SER A 115 3.11 -0.47 1.70
N VAL A 116 2.32 -0.08 0.69
CA VAL A 116 2.66 0.96 -0.29
C VAL A 116 1.56 2.01 -0.36
N VAL A 117 1.96 3.24 -0.71
CA VAL A 117 1.04 4.33 -1.03
C VAL A 117 1.07 4.57 -2.54
N LEU A 118 -0.10 4.46 -3.17
CA LEU A 118 -0.30 4.55 -4.61
C LEU A 118 -1.04 5.87 -4.93
N PRO A 119 -0.35 6.88 -5.50
CA PRO A 119 -1.01 8.09 -6.00
C PRO A 119 -1.50 7.86 -7.42
N LEU A 120 -2.80 7.61 -7.58
CA LEU A 120 -3.41 7.26 -8.86
C LEU A 120 -4.10 8.48 -9.45
N SER A 121 -3.73 8.82 -10.69
CA SER A 121 -4.36 9.88 -11.47
C SER A 121 -5.15 9.26 -12.61
N VAL A 122 -6.48 9.37 -12.54
CA VAL A 122 -7.39 8.84 -13.55
C VAL A 122 -7.80 9.99 -14.47
N LYS A 123 -7.33 9.93 -15.72
CA LYS A 123 -7.79 10.84 -16.77
C LYS A 123 -9.10 10.28 -17.34
N VAL A 124 -10.19 11.02 -17.17
CA VAL A 124 -11.49 10.66 -17.71
C VAL A 124 -11.63 11.30 -19.08
N GLU A 125 -11.89 10.48 -20.08
CA GLU A 125 -12.05 10.97 -21.46
C GLU A 125 -13.37 11.72 -21.64
N LYS A 126 -13.51 12.36 -22.79
CA LYS A 126 -14.76 13.03 -23.15
C LYS A 126 -15.87 11.99 -23.25
N TYR A 127 -16.96 12.19 -22.53
CA TYR A 127 -18.13 11.34 -22.63
C TYR A 127 -18.86 11.69 -23.93
N VAL A 128 -18.99 10.69 -24.80
CA VAL A 128 -19.81 10.76 -26.00
C VAL A 128 -20.92 9.73 -25.76
N PRO A 129 -22.19 10.17 -25.57
CA PRO A 129 -23.29 9.22 -25.46
C PRO A 129 -23.27 8.33 -26.70
N GLU A 130 -23.14 7.02 -26.50
CA GLU A 130 -23.36 6.07 -27.60
C GLU A 130 -24.84 6.19 -27.96
N GLU A 131 -25.10 6.85 -29.09
CA GLU A 131 -26.44 6.91 -29.66
C GLU A 131 -26.89 5.46 -29.87
N PRO A 132 -27.98 5.01 -29.23
CA PRO A 132 -28.39 3.63 -29.32
C PRO A 132 -28.62 3.31 -30.78
N ALA A 133 -27.84 2.37 -31.31
CA ALA A 133 -27.98 1.89 -32.68
C ALA A 133 -29.46 1.62 -32.92
N ALA A 134 -30.06 2.43 -33.79
CA ALA A 134 -31.45 2.29 -34.19
C ALA A 134 -31.62 0.83 -34.61
N THR A 135 -32.41 0.10 -33.83
CA THR A 135 -32.78 -1.28 -34.14
C THR A 135 -33.30 -1.28 -35.58
N GLU A 136 -32.64 -2.04 -36.46
CA GLU A 136 -33.15 -2.35 -37.80
C GLU A 136 -34.52 -3.01 -37.66
N ALA A 137 -35.56 -2.18 -37.57
CA ALA A 137 -36.94 -2.56 -37.77
C ALA A 137 -37.17 -2.61 -39.27
N GLY A 138 -36.93 -3.78 -39.88
CA GLY A 138 -37.25 -3.97 -41.29
C GLY A 138 -36.67 -5.22 -41.93
N GLN A 139 -37.17 -6.41 -41.59
CA GLN A 139 -37.32 -7.43 -42.62
C GLN A 139 -38.52 -8.35 -42.34
N GLU A 140 -39.55 -8.05 -43.12
CA GLU A 140 -40.85 -8.68 -43.34
C GLU A 140 -40.77 -10.20 -43.56
N PRO A 141 -41.62 -11.04 -42.92
CA PRO A 141 -41.73 -12.44 -43.30
C PRO A 141 -42.57 -12.56 -44.57
N ALA A 142 -41.95 -13.04 -45.65
CA ALA A 142 -42.60 -13.36 -46.91
C ALA A 142 -43.73 -14.39 -46.71
N ARG A 143 -44.88 -14.10 -47.33
CA ARG A 143 -46.02 -15.02 -47.49
C ARG A 143 -45.80 -16.00 -48.63
#